data_AF-A0A1A2GL47-F1
#
_entry.id   AF-A0A1A2GL47-F1
#
_cell.length_a   1.000
_cell.length_b   1.000
_cell.length_c   1.000
_cell.angle_alpha   90.00
_cell.angle_beta   90.00
_cell.angle_gamma   90.00
#
_symmetry.space_group_name_H-M   'P 1'
#
loop_
_entity.id
_entity.type
_entity.pdbx_description
1 polymer ?
#
loop_
_entity_poly.entity_id
_entity_poly.type
_entity_poly.pdbx_seq_one_letter_code
_entity_poly.pdbx_strand_id
1 'polypeptide(L)'
;MLADPAAVAAAVGTPAMVVLPDSHPDAMWNAHVDNPNCLGVYHPAEQAVYQGSGWTAVQAQVLREPGDRPRNSVIQAVVSFPTAEAATDFASEQRRGWARCVGKSIIATYNDGSETFGVSTVSNGSGVLKARLIQQDGSGWSCQRALNTRNNVVIDVAACSFVPGDQAVTIATEIAGRGT
;
A
#
# COMPACT_ATOMS: atom_id res chain seq x y z
N MET A 1 -12.64 0.47 9.33
CA MET A 1 -11.88 -0.81 9.31
C MET A 1 -10.37 -0.56 9.39
N LEU A 2 -9.87 0.56 8.86
CA LEU A 2 -8.47 0.97 8.97
C LEU A 2 -7.93 0.89 10.41
N ALA A 3 -6.63 0.64 10.53
CA ALA A 3 -5.96 0.64 11.83
C ALA A 3 -5.90 2.07 12.38
N ASP A 4 -6.11 2.23 13.67
CA ASP A 4 -5.96 3.53 14.32
C ASP A 4 -4.48 3.95 14.41
N PRO A 5 -4.18 5.24 14.65
CA PRO A 5 -2.80 5.71 14.64
C PRO A 5 -1.90 5.06 15.71
N ALA A 6 -2.45 4.63 16.85
CA ALA A 6 -1.68 3.97 17.89
C ALA A 6 -1.23 2.57 17.45
N ALA A 7 -2.12 1.83 16.80
CA ALA A 7 -1.79 0.55 16.17
C ALA A 7 -0.73 0.70 15.07
N VAL A 8 -0.89 1.68 14.18
CA VAL A 8 0.09 1.95 13.12
C VAL A 8 1.45 2.33 13.74
N ALA A 9 1.46 3.15 14.80
CA ALA A 9 2.68 3.53 15.51
C ALA A 9 3.39 2.32 16.13
N ALA A 10 2.65 1.41 16.75
CA ALA A 10 3.19 0.15 17.28
C ALA A 10 3.77 -0.73 16.17
N ALA A 11 3.07 -0.87 15.03
CA ALA A 11 3.53 -1.69 13.91
C ALA A 11 4.81 -1.16 13.24
N VAL A 12 5.02 0.16 13.21
CA VAL A 12 6.24 0.77 12.66
C VAL A 12 7.33 1.04 13.71
N GLY A 13 7.07 0.78 14.99
CA GLY A 13 8.04 0.93 16.07
C GLY A 13 8.36 2.38 16.43
N THR A 14 7.37 3.28 16.37
CA THR A 14 7.51 4.70 16.70
C THR A 14 6.56 5.11 17.84
N PRO A 15 6.85 6.17 18.62
CA PRO A 15 5.97 6.57 19.72
C PRO A 15 4.60 7.09 19.26
N ALA A 16 4.51 7.69 18.07
CA ALA A 16 3.28 8.27 17.56
C ALA A 16 3.27 8.35 16.03
N MET A 17 2.09 8.13 15.48
CA MET A 17 1.75 8.43 14.09
C MET A 17 0.55 9.36 14.09
N VAL A 18 0.45 10.24 13.11
CA VAL A 18 -0.70 11.11 12.89
C VAL A 18 -1.27 10.88 11.51
N VAL A 19 -2.59 10.86 11.41
CA VAL A 19 -3.28 10.86 10.10
C VAL A 19 -3.07 12.22 9.47
N LEU A 20 -2.61 12.25 8.23
CA LEU A 20 -2.49 13.48 7.47
C LEU A 20 -3.88 13.93 7.00
N PRO A 21 -4.16 15.25 7.02
CA PRO A 21 -5.38 15.77 6.45
C PRO A 21 -5.51 15.34 4.98
N ASP A 22 -6.66 14.77 4.65
CA ASP A 22 -7.03 14.36 3.31
C ASP A 22 -8.47 14.82 3.05
N SER A 23 -8.66 15.59 1.97
CA SER A 23 -9.99 16.06 1.58
C SER A 23 -10.81 15.00 0.83
N HIS A 24 -10.19 13.90 0.43
CA HIS A 24 -10.80 12.83 -0.35
C HIS A 24 -10.45 11.42 0.18
N PRO A 25 -10.73 11.13 1.47
CA PRO A 25 -10.42 9.82 2.06
C PRO A 25 -11.24 8.67 1.46
N ASP A 26 -12.25 8.98 0.64
CA ASP A 26 -13.13 8.09 -0.10
C ASP A 26 -12.80 8.02 -1.60
N ALA A 27 -11.67 8.59 -2.02
CA ALA A 27 -11.15 8.50 -3.37
C ALA A 27 -9.93 7.59 -3.48
N MET A 28 -9.75 7.03 -4.67
CA MET A 28 -8.54 6.31 -5.04
C MET A 28 -7.46 7.28 -5.52
N TRP A 29 -6.21 6.88 -5.35
CA TRP A 29 -5.05 7.61 -5.88
C TRP A 29 -4.98 7.50 -7.40
N ASN A 30 -4.24 8.44 -8.01
CA ASN A 30 -4.04 8.48 -9.45
C ASN A 30 -2.60 8.87 -9.77
N ALA A 31 -1.66 8.04 -9.33
CA ALA A 31 -0.24 8.26 -9.57
C ALA A 31 0.09 8.06 -11.06
N HIS A 32 0.96 8.93 -11.59
CA HIS A 32 1.50 8.78 -12.93
C HIS A 32 2.84 8.06 -12.87
N VAL A 33 2.92 6.90 -13.52
CA VAL A 33 4.15 6.10 -13.62
C VAL A 33 4.52 5.82 -15.07
N ASP A 34 5.81 5.68 -15.34
CA ASP A 34 6.36 5.32 -16.66
C ASP A 34 5.92 3.93 -17.15
N ASN A 35 5.66 3.01 -16.22
CA ASN A 35 5.21 1.65 -16.50
C ASN A 35 3.88 1.35 -15.79
N PRO A 36 2.73 1.59 -16.46
CA PRO A 36 1.40 1.38 -15.88
C PRO A 36 1.13 -0.06 -15.41
N ASN A 37 1.78 -1.06 -16.02
CA ASN A 37 1.63 -2.46 -15.60
C ASN A 37 2.19 -2.74 -14.20
N CYS A 38 3.03 -1.84 -13.68
CA CYS A 38 3.60 -1.93 -12.33
C CYS A 38 3.00 -0.92 -11.35
N LEU A 39 1.98 -0.17 -11.75
CA LEU A 39 1.30 0.78 -10.86
C LEU A 39 0.71 0.10 -9.61
N GLY A 40 0.17 -1.12 -9.75
CA GLY A 40 -0.42 -1.84 -8.61
C GLY A 40 0.58 -2.16 -7.49
N VAL A 41 1.86 -2.41 -7.83
CA VAL A 41 2.91 -2.65 -6.83
C VAL A 41 3.50 -1.33 -6.31
N TYR A 42 3.28 -0.21 -6.98
CA TYR A 42 3.82 1.07 -6.56
C TYR A 42 3.12 1.63 -5.32
N HIS A 43 1.78 1.72 -5.36
CA HIS A 43 1.02 2.49 -4.37
C HIS A 43 -0.36 1.87 -4.09
N PRO A 44 -0.93 2.03 -2.87
CA PRO A 44 -2.25 1.49 -2.57
C PRO A 44 -3.39 2.20 -3.30
N ALA A 45 -4.48 1.47 -3.53
CA ALA A 45 -5.76 2.03 -3.98
C ALA A 45 -5.63 2.96 -5.20
N GLU A 46 -4.90 2.53 -6.22
CA GLU A 46 -4.72 3.27 -7.47
C GLU A 46 -5.93 3.08 -8.40
N GLN A 47 -6.56 4.18 -8.82
CA GLN A 47 -7.79 4.18 -9.62
C GLN A 47 -7.65 3.34 -10.89
N ALA A 48 -6.54 3.50 -11.61
CA ALA A 48 -6.28 2.76 -12.85
C ALA A 48 -6.06 1.24 -12.61
N VAL A 49 -5.61 0.86 -11.42
CA VAL A 49 -5.38 -0.55 -11.05
C VAL A 49 -6.70 -1.24 -10.69
N TYR A 50 -7.61 -0.51 -10.03
CA TYR A 50 -8.93 -1.00 -9.64
C TYR A 50 -9.99 -0.81 -10.73
N GLN A 51 -9.71 -0.07 -11.79
CA GLN A 51 -10.65 0.16 -12.88
C GLN A 51 -11.15 -1.16 -13.49
N GLY A 52 -12.46 -1.29 -13.60
CA GLY A 52 -13.10 -2.49 -14.17
C GLY A 52 -13.17 -3.70 -13.24
N SER A 53 -12.59 -3.64 -12.03
CA SER A 53 -12.63 -4.74 -11.05
C SER A 53 -13.99 -4.93 -10.36
N GLY A 54 -14.89 -3.94 -10.48
CA GLY A 54 -16.21 -3.96 -9.83
C GLY A 54 -16.22 -3.52 -8.37
N TRP A 55 -15.14 -2.89 -7.87
CA TRP A 55 -15.11 -2.28 -6.55
C TRP A 55 -16.26 -1.27 -6.33
N THR A 56 -16.67 -1.08 -5.08
CA THR A 56 -17.87 -0.30 -4.72
C THR A 56 -17.61 0.88 -3.80
N ALA A 57 -16.60 0.79 -2.93
CA ALA A 57 -16.20 1.88 -2.04
C ALA A 57 -14.73 1.73 -1.64
N VAL A 58 -14.09 2.85 -1.28
CA VAL A 58 -12.75 2.88 -0.70
C VAL A 58 -12.74 3.75 0.55
N GLN A 59 -11.90 3.40 1.51
CA GLN A 59 -11.49 4.28 2.59
C GLN A 59 -9.97 4.21 2.70
N ALA A 60 -9.29 5.34 2.57
CA ALA A 60 -7.83 5.43 2.60
C ALA A 60 -7.34 6.49 3.60
N GLN A 61 -6.13 6.30 4.11
CA GLN A 61 -5.43 7.24 4.98
C GLN A 61 -3.93 7.20 4.72
N VAL A 62 -3.29 8.37 4.88
CA VAL A 62 -1.84 8.52 4.97
C VAL A 62 -1.47 8.86 6.42
N LEU A 63 -0.47 8.18 6.97
CA LEU A 63 0.03 8.39 8.32
C LEU A 63 1.56 8.55 8.32
N ARG A 64 2.08 9.44 9.17
CA ARG A 64 3.52 9.62 9.39
C ARG A 64 3.80 10.11 10.80
N GLU A 65 5.06 10.13 11.22
CA GLU A 65 5.41 10.78 12.49
C GLU A 65 5.12 12.29 12.44
N PRO A 66 4.78 12.90 13.59
CA PRO A 66 4.70 14.35 13.70
C PRO A 66 6.08 15.01 13.46
N GLY A 67 6.06 16.25 12.96
CA GLY A 67 7.26 17.04 12.64
C GLY A 67 7.64 16.99 11.16
N ASP A 68 8.78 17.57 10.79
CA ASP A 68 9.13 17.85 9.39
C ASP A 68 10.01 16.78 8.73
N ARG A 69 10.48 15.79 9.52
CA ARG A 69 11.40 14.74 9.05
C ARG A 69 10.91 13.36 9.51
N PRO A 70 9.75 12.89 8.99
CA PRO A 70 9.24 11.57 9.31
C PRO A 70 10.25 10.50 8.87
N ARG A 71 10.36 9.44 9.67
CA ARG A 71 11.20 8.27 9.37
C ARG A 71 10.39 7.09 8.87
N ASN A 72 9.06 7.18 8.99
CA ASN A 72 8.09 6.23 8.50
C ASN A 72 6.93 6.95 7.82
N SER A 73 6.42 6.36 6.75
CA SER A 73 5.19 6.78 6.10
C SER A 73 4.35 5.55 5.81
N VAL A 74 3.07 5.59 6.15
CA VAL A 74 2.14 4.49 5.95
C VAL A 74 0.96 5.00 5.16
N ILE A 75 0.55 4.22 4.17
CA ILE A 75 -0.69 4.42 3.44
C ILE A 75 -1.48 3.14 3.60
N GLN A 76 -2.68 3.24 4.13
CA GLN A 76 -3.58 2.10 4.32
C GLN A 76 -4.90 2.39 3.64
N ALA A 77 -5.40 1.42 2.89
CA ALA A 77 -6.68 1.47 2.24
C ALA A 77 -7.46 0.17 2.46
N VAL A 78 -8.78 0.31 2.57
CA VAL A 78 -9.72 -0.80 2.45
C VAL A 78 -10.64 -0.52 1.27
N VAL A 79 -10.78 -1.50 0.38
CA VAL A 79 -11.58 -1.40 -0.84
C VAL A 79 -12.64 -2.49 -0.84
N SER A 80 -13.91 -2.09 -0.86
CA SER A 80 -15.06 -2.99 -0.85
C SER A 80 -15.40 -3.47 -2.25
N PHE A 81 -15.83 -4.72 -2.33
CA PHE A 81 -16.35 -5.39 -3.52
C PHE A 81 -17.78 -5.90 -3.25
N PRO A 82 -18.54 -6.28 -4.29
CA PRO A 82 -19.86 -6.87 -4.12
C PRO A 82 -19.84 -8.22 -3.40
N THR A 83 -18.78 -9.01 -3.59
CA THR A 83 -18.64 -10.36 -3.03
C THR A 83 -17.21 -10.63 -2.54
N ALA A 84 -17.07 -11.64 -1.68
CA ALA A 84 -15.76 -12.12 -1.24
C ALA A 84 -14.92 -12.72 -2.37
N GLU A 85 -15.60 -13.34 -3.35
CA GLU A 85 -14.96 -13.90 -4.54
C GLU A 85 -14.36 -12.80 -5.42
N ALA A 86 -15.09 -11.71 -5.67
CA ALA A 86 -14.57 -10.58 -6.43
C ALA A 86 -13.33 -9.92 -5.77
N ALA A 87 -13.32 -9.79 -4.45
CA ALA A 87 -12.14 -9.31 -3.73
C ALA A 87 -10.94 -10.27 -3.87
N THR A 88 -11.21 -11.59 -3.84
CA THR A 88 -10.17 -12.63 -3.98
C THR A 88 -9.63 -12.71 -5.42
N ASP A 89 -10.49 -12.52 -6.42
CA ASP A 89 -10.11 -12.47 -7.83
C ASP A 89 -9.20 -11.29 -8.10
N PHE A 90 -9.57 -10.10 -7.61
CA PHE A 90 -8.71 -8.91 -7.69
C PHE A 90 -7.34 -9.16 -7.06
N ALA A 91 -7.28 -9.71 -5.84
CA ALA A 91 -6.02 -10.01 -5.18
C ALA A 91 -5.17 -11.04 -5.95
N SER A 92 -5.81 -11.99 -6.63
CA SER A 92 -5.14 -12.98 -7.49
C SER A 92 -4.58 -12.35 -8.76
N GLU A 93 -5.27 -11.36 -9.33
CA GLU A 93 -4.75 -10.55 -10.44
C GLU A 93 -3.53 -9.73 -10.03
N GLN A 94 -3.60 -9.05 -8.88
CA GLN A 94 -2.47 -8.29 -8.33
C GLN A 94 -1.25 -9.19 -8.11
N ARG A 95 -1.45 -10.42 -7.58
CA ARG A 95 -0.36 -11.39 -7.41
C ARG A 95 0.37 -11.70 -8.73
N ARG A 96 -0.38 -11.88 -9.83
CA ARG A 96 0.20 -12.13 -11.16
C ARG A 96 0.88 -10.89 -11.72
N GLY A 97 0.28 -9.71 -11.54
CA GLY A 97 0.82 -8.43 -12.00
C GLY A 97 2.13 -8.08 -11.31
N TRP A 98 2.14 -8.09 -9.96
CA TRP A 98 3.30 -7.71 -9.16
C TRP A 98 4.52 -8.59 -9.45
N ALA A 99 4.33 -9.89 -9.62
CA ALA A 99 5.42 -10.82 -9.94
C ALA A 99 6.17 -10.44 -11.23
N ARG A 100 5.50 -9.81 -12.21
CA ARG A 100 6.11 -9.36 -13.47
C ARG A 100 6.90 -8.07 -13.34
N CYS A 101 6.86 -7.43 -12.16
CA CYS A 101 7.55 -6.18 -11.87
C CYS A 101 8.87 -6.38 -11.14
N VAL A 102 9.14 -7.57 -10.60
CA VAL A 102 10.41 -7.89 -9.92
C VAL A 102 11.61 -7.59 -10.85
N GLY A 103 12.58 -6.85 -10.32
CA GLY A 103 13.78 -6.43 -11.05
C GLY A 103 13.58 -5.22 -11.97
N LYS A 104 12.37 -4.66 -12.06
CA LYS A 104 12.10 -3.44 -12.82
C LYS A 104 12.11 -2.21 -11.92
N SER A 105 12.43 -1.07 -12.53
CA SER A 105 12.21 0.25 -11.92
C SER A 105 10.84 0.79 -12.32
N ILE A 106 10.29 1.63 -11.46
CA ILE A 106 9.09 2.43 -11.66
C ILE A 106 9.49 3.88 -11.42
N ILE A 107 9.25 4.74 -12.39
CA ILE A 107 9.45 6.18 -12.28
C ILE A 107 8.07 6.80 -12.09
N ALA A 108 7.82 7.33 -10.90
CA ALA A 108 6.62 8.09 -10.61
C ALA A 108 6.90 9.58 -10.80
N THR A 109 6.01 10.28 -11.49
CA THR A 109 6.16 11.71 -11.82
C THR A 109 5.07 12.53 -11.15
N TYR A 110 5.49 13.63 -10.55
CA TYR A 110 4.67 14.63 -9.88
C TYR A 110 4.90 16.02 -10.51
N ASN A 111 4.16 17.02 -10.04
CA ASN A 111 4.29 18.39 -10.55
C ASN A 111 5.66 19.01 -10.24
N ASP A 112 6.31 18.58 -9.16
CA ASP A 112 7.55 19.14 -8.62
C ASP A 112 8.78 18.23 -8.80
N GLY A 113 8.62 17.08 -9.44
CA GLY A 113 9.73 16.17 -9.71
C GLY A 113 9.30 14.76 -10.03
N SER A 114 10.25 13.83 -9.97
CA SER A 114 9.99 12.41 -10.09
C SER A 114 10.79 11.62 -9.06
N GLU A 115 10.31 10.42 -8.76
CA GLU A 115 11.02 9.46 -7.92
C GLU A 115 11.09 8.11 -8.61
N THR A 116 12.18 7.39 -8.38
CA THR A 116 12.41 6.07 -8.99
C THR A 116 12.49 5.01 -7.91
N PHE A 117 11.68 3.96 -8.04
CA PHE A 117 11.70 2.81 -7.15
C PHE A 117 12.03 1.54 -7.92
N GLY A 118 13.01 0.77 -7.43
CA GLY A 118 13.26 -0.59 -7.89
C GLY A 118 12.41 -1.60 -7.13
N VAL A 119 11.66 -2.44 -7.84
CA VAL A 119 10.90 -3.55 -7.25
C VAL A 119 11.84 -4.72 -6.97
N SER A 120 12.23 -4.88 -5.71
CA SER A 120 13.26 -5.84 -5.28
C SER A 120 12.71 -7.27 -5.16
N THR A 121 11.58 -7.44 -4.46
CA THR A 121 11.00 -8.76 -4.20
C THR A 121 9.49 -8.71 -4.28
N VAL A 122 8.87 -9.80 -4.72
CA VAL A 122 7.43 -10.06 -4.59
C VAL A 122 7.27 -11.49 -4.09
N SER A 123 6.44 -11.68 -3.08
CA SER A 123 6.15 -13.00 -2.52
C SER A 123 4.74 -13.03 -1.94
N ASN A 124 4.21 -14.22 -1.73
CA ASN A 124 2.95 -14.42 -1.03
C ASN A 124 3.19 -15.40 0.12
N GLY A 125 2.84 -15.00 1.34
CA GLY A 125 3.03 -15.81 2.53
C GLY A 125 1.89 -15.59 3.50
N SER A 126 1.37 -16.66 4.09
CA SER A 126 0.27 -16.62 5.07
C SER A 126 -0.98 -15.86 4.58
N GLY A 127 -1.26 -15.92 3.27
CA GLY A 127 -2.40 -15.24 2.65
C GLY A 127 -2.17 -13.77 2.26
N VAL A 128 -1.02 -13.19 2.60
CA VAL A 128 -0.68 -11.80 2.28
C VAL A 128 0.30 -11.74 1.11
N LEU A 129 -0.11 -11.09 0.03
CA LEU A 129 0.78 -10.70 -1.07
C LEU A 129 1.64 -9.54 -0.58
N LYS A 130 2.97 -9.64 -0.69
CA LYS A 130 3.89 -8.58 -0.28
C LYS A 130 4.95 -8.28 -1.32
N ALA A 131 5.36 -7.02 -1.38
CA ALA A 131 6.46 -6.57 -2.22
C ALA A 131 7.40 -5.65 -1.46
N ARG A 132 8.65 -5.53 -1.93
CA ARG A 132 9.63 -4.57 -1.45
C ARG A 132 10.08 -3.66 -2.60
N LEU A 133 9.98 -2.36 -2.39
CA LEU A 133 10.43 -1.33 -3.31
C LEU A 133 11.54 -0.51 -2.64
N ILE A 134 12.62 -0.23 -3.36
CA ILE A 134 13.76 0.53 -2.85
C ILE A 134 13.87 1.80 -3.68
N GLN A 135 13.86 2.96 -3.02
CA GLN A 135 13.99 4.23 -3.70
C GLN A 135 15.44 4.44 -4.15
N GLN A 136 15.64 4.79 -5.42
CA GLN A 136 16.94 5.24 -5.91
C GLN A 136 17.26 6.61 -5.31
N ASP A 137 18.51 6.80 -4.91
CA ASP A 137 19.01 8.02 -4.25
C ASP A 137 18.26 8.42 -2.95
N GLY A 138 17.37 7.56 -2.45
CA GLY A 138 16.56 7.79 -1.25
C GLY A 138 17.27 7.50 0.07
N SER A 139 18.61 7.40 0.08
CA SER A 139 19.41 7.14 1.30
C SER A 139 18.93 5.92 2.12
N GLY A 140 18.52 4.85 1.43
CA GLY A 140 18.01 3.63 2.06
C GLY A 140 16.50 3.62 2.33
N TRP A 141 15.77 4.65 1.89
CA TRP A 141 14.31 4.66 1.92
C TRP A 141 13.73 3.50 1.11
N SER A 142 12.87 2.72 1.75
CA SER A 142 12.27 1.55 1.14
C SER A 142 10.84 1.35 1.63
N CYS A 143 9.97 0.92 0.72
CA CYS A 143 8.57 0.65 0.98
C CYS A 143 8.30 -0.85 0.93
N GLN A 144 7.57 -1.35 1.91
CA GLN A 144 6.89 -2.63 1.83
C GLN A 144 5.46 -2.40 1.37
N ARG A 145 5.00 -3.18 0.39
CA ARG A 145 3.59 -3.31 0.05
C ARG A 145 3.04 -4.59 0.66
N ALA A 146 1.78 -4.54 1.08
CA ALA A 146 1.03 -5.68 1.53
C ALA A 146 -0.41 -5.58 0.99
N LEU A 147 -0.89 -6.66 0.40
CA LEU A 147 -2.25 -6.80 -0.08
C LEU A 147 -2.85 -8.08 0.49
N ASN A 148 -3.96 -7.93 1.20
CA ASN A 148 -4.69 -9.00 1.87
C ASN A 148 -6.18 -8.89 1.55
N THR A 149 -6.95 -9.94 1.83
CA THR A 149 -8.40 -9.93 1.69
C THR A 149 -9.09 -10.41 2.95
N ARG A 150 -10.29 -9.87 3.19
CA ARG A 150 -11.21 -10.39 4.21
C ARG A 150 -12.64 -10.13 3.79
N ASN A 151 -13.46 -11.17 3.77
CA ASN A 151 -14.80 -11.11 3.20
C ASN A 151 -14.73 -10.46 1.80
N ASN A 152 -15.59 -9.50 1.52
CA ASN A 152 -15.66 -8.71 0.30
C ASN A 152 -14.75 -7.48 0.31
N VAL A 153 -13.70 -7.44 1.14
CA VAL A 153 -12.81 -6.28 1.25
C VAL A 153 -11.37 -6.67 0.90
N VAL A 154 -10.73 -5.87 0.05
CA VAL A 154 -9.29 -5.87 -0.17
C VAL A 154 -8.65 -4.86 0.78
N ILE A 155 -7.61 -5.28 1.47
CA ILE A 155 -6.80 -4.46 2.38
C ILE A 155 -5.48 -4.21 1.67
N ASP A 156 -5.18 -2.95 1.37
CA ASP A 156 -4.05 -2.55 0.55
C ASP A 156 -3.19 -1.53 1.30
N VAL A 157 -1.96 -1.88 1.63
CA VAL A 157 -1.09 -1.13 2.54
C VAL A 157 0.30 -0.93 1.95
N ALA A 158 0.83 0.28 2.07
CA ALA A 158 2.23 0.60 1.87
C ALA A 158 2.82 1.13 3.18
N ALA A 159 3.98 0.64 3.58
CA ALA A 159 4.74 1.17 4.70
C ALA A 159 6.18 1.43 4.24
N CYS A 160 6.58 2.68 4.24
CA CYS A 160 7.90 3.14 3.86
C CYS A 160 8.71 3.56 5.08
N SER A 161 9.99 3.20 5.10
CA SER A 161 10.87 3.44 6.24
C SER A 161 12.33 3.47 5.83
N PHE A 162 13.17 4.12 6.65
CA PHE A 162 14.63 3.94 6.63
C PHE A 162 15.09 2.66 7.34
N VAL A 163 14.20 1.97 8.06
CA VAL A 163 14.47 0.68 8.71
C VAL A 163 13.43 -0.33 8.22
N PRO A 164 13.55 -0.81 6.97
CA PRO A 164 12.50 -1.60 6.33
C PRO A 164 12.36 -3.00 6.96
N GLY A 165 11.13 -3.42 7.20
CA GLY A 165 10.77 -4.70 7.82
C GLY A 165 9.49 -5.29 7.23
N ASP A 166 8.63 -5.82 8.10
CA ASP A 166 7.30 -6.38 7.80
C ASP A 166 6.14 -5.48 8.28
N GLN A 167 6.36 -4.17 8.35
CA GLN A 167 5.38 -3.20 8.87
C GLN A 167 4.05 -3.22 8.10
N ALA A 168 4.08 -3.21 6.76
CA ALA A 168 2.86 -3.20 5.94
C ALA A 168 2.07 -4.51 6.11
N VAL A 169 2.76 -5.65 6.20
CA VAL A 169 2.14 -6.96 6.46
C VAL A 169 1.48 -6.97 7.84
N THR A 170 2.15 -6.43 8.85
CA THR A 170 1.63 -6.32 10.22
C THR A 170 0.33 -5.52 10.23
N ILE A 171 0.34 -4.34 9.61
CA ILE A 171 -0.84 -3.46 9.52
C ILE A 171 -1.97 -4.13 8.72
N ALA A 172 -1.68 -4.72 7.57
CA ALA A 172 -2.70 -5.40 6.76
C ALA A 172 -3.33 -6.60 7.49
N THR A 173 -2.54 -7.33 8.28
CA THR A 173 -3.01 -8.45 9.12
C THR A 173 -3.89 -7.93 10.26
N GLU A 174 -3.51 -6.81 10.88
CA GLU A 174 -4.29 -6.21 11.95
C GLU A 174 -5.65 -5.69 11.46
N ILE A 175 -5.67 -5.00 10.32
CA ILE A 175 -6.91 -4.55 9.66
C ILE A 175 -7.81 -5.77 9.34
N ALA A 176 -7.21 -6.87 8.86
CA ALA A 176 -7.95 -8.11 8.65
C ALA A 176 -8.50 -8.68 9.97
N GLY A 177 -7.77 -8.59 11.08
CA GLY A 177 -8.25 -9.04 12.40
C GLY A 177 -9.39 -8.19 13.00
N ARG A 178 -9.53 -6.92 12.61
CA ARG A 178 -10.50 -5.98 13.20
C ARG A 178 -11.94 -6.27 12.76
N GLY A 179 -12.78 -6.78 13.66
CA GLY A 179 -14.22 -7.02 13.43
C GLY A 179 -14.66 -8.46 13.67
N THR A 180 -14.12 -9.12 14.69
CA THR A 180 -14.72 -10.27 15.36
C THR A 180 -15.69 -9.80 16.44
#